data_AF-A0A423X0F9-F1
#
_entry.id   AF-A0A423X0F9-F1
#
_cell.length_a   1.000
_cell.length_b   1.000
_cell.length_c   1.000
_cell.angle_alpha   90.00
_cell.angle_beta   90.00
_cell.angle_gamma   90.00
#
_symmetry.space_group_name_H-M   'P 1'
#
loop_
_entity.id
_entity.type
_entity.pdbx_description
1 polymer ?
#
loop_
_entity_poly.entity_id
_entity_poly.type
_entity_poly.pdbx_seq_one_letter_code
_entity_poly.pdbx_strand_id
1 'polypeptide(L)'
;MPRVKKAGTVAPAPVPAALPLDGCVVAFRGSFPKQNQAALLEHAARLGARVPKSITKDATHLITTQSAFDEPSSKVYDAKNLASKKRQASPTILDSSPEPTPQPKRTKLATTAENGKADVLGKEQIAKSHNIQVPLDEGCWLNGYVVIDEDSVIWDASLNQTNAGKNNNKFYRIQLLVDVTDKNNFKTWTRWGRVGESGQSAILGDGTLQDAQAQFLKKFKDKTGLAWDRRTEDPRPKKLFAAAMTEMNYDAKKLPLGKLSKATIMRGYRALKELSDLLVNPAGIGSTEDLSNLYYSLIPHDFGRNRPAIISNQVALKREIDLLETLADMKDATDLMKGEVEERVTLHPLDQQYLGLGMGEMTPLDPKGMEFQQLGEYLLNTRGQTHHVNYSIESIFRIERRGEKERFVASTSSDRRLLWHGSRVTNFGGILSQGLRIAPPEAPVSGYMFGKGVYLADMSSKSAGYCASYISDGTALLLLCEAELGEPMQELLGADSHAGNKAKSKGLLSTWGKGRTGPSVWKDASCVHPSLAGVKMPDTCRGPPGPTAVNGACLEYNEYICYDVAQVRLRYLFRVKM
;
A
#
# COMPACT_ATOMS: atom_id res chain seq x y z
N MET A 1 3.03 -87.76 5.68
CA MET A 1 3.16 -86.61 6.60
C MET A 1 3.83 -85.46 5.86
N PRO A 2 3.55 -84.16 6.11
CA PRO A 2 2.68 -83.55 7.12
C PRO A 2 1.48 -82.75 6.55
N ARG A 3 0.49 -82.49 7.40
CA ARG A 3 -0.70 -81.65 7.18
C ARG A 3 -0.33 -80.17 7.15
N VAL A 4 -0.71 -79.45 6.09
CA VAL A 4 -0.74 -77.98 6.07
C VAL A 4 -2.06 -77.51 6.67
N LYS A 5 -2.00 -76.81 7.81
CA LYS A 5 -3.15 -76.21 8.48
C LYS A 5 -3.64 -74.99 7.69
N LYS A 6 -4.92 -74.99 7.29
CA LYS A 6 -5.63 -73.79 6.81
C LYS A 6 -5.83 -72.81 7.97
N ALA A 7 -5.43 -71.57 7.78
CA ALA A 7 -5.66 -70.47 8.70
C ALA A 7 -7.16 -70.11 8.74
N GLY A 8 -7.70 -69.98 9.95
CA GLY A 8 -9.08 -69.56 10.18
C GLY A 8 -9.25 -68.05 9.97
N THR A 9 -10.34 -67.68 9.30
CA THR A 9 -10.84 -66.31 9.14
C THR A 9 -11.43 -65.81 10.46
N VAL A 10 -10.85 -64.74 11.01
CA VAL A 10 -11.36 -64.01 12.19
C VAL A 10 -12.39 -62.98 11.71
N ALA A 11 -13.58 -62.97 12.33
CA ALA A 11 -14.63 -61.99 12.06
C ALA A 11 -14.21 -60.57 12.50
N PRO A 12 -14.60 -59.51 11.78
CA PRO A 12 -14.23 -58.14 12.14
C PRO A 12 -14.98 -57.65 13.39
N ALA A 13 -14.26 -56.89 14.22
CA ALA A 13 -14.79 -56.27 15.43
C ALA A 13 -15.90 -55.25 15.11
N PRO A 14 -16.87 -55.03 16.03
CA PRO A 14 -17.97 -54.09 15.82
C PRO A 14 -17.46 -52.64 15.73
N VAL A 15 -17.95 -51.90 14.74
CA VAL A 15 -17.66 -50.47 14.53
C VAL A 15 -18.30 -49.67 15.67
N PRO A 16 -17.59 -48.72 16.33
CA PRO A 16 -18.20 -47.85 17.33
C PRO A 16 -19.33 -47.02 16.72
N ALA A 17 -20.46 -46.91 17.42
CA ALA A 17 -21.55 -46.03 17.02
C ALA A 17 -21.06 -44.57 17.00
N ALA A 18 -21.24 -43.89 15.86
CA ALA A 18 -20.88 -42.48 15.71
C ALA A 18 -21.62 -41.63 16.76
N LEU A 19 -20.90 -40.70 17.39
CA LEU A 19 -21.52 -39.79 18.36
C LEU A 19 -22.49 -38.84 17.65
N PRO A 20 -23.57 -38.37 18.32
CA PRO A 20 -24.65 -37.65 17.65
C PRO A 20 -24.27 -36.36 16.92
N LEU A 21 -23.16 -35.72 17.31
CA LEU A 21 -22.65 -34.49 16.71
C LEU A 21 -21.28 -34.69 16.04
N ASP A 22 -20.92 -35.92 15.71
CA ASP A 22 -19.66 -36.19 15.02
C ASP A 22 -19.61 -35.48 13.66
N GLY A 23 -18.48 -34.83 13.37
CA GLY A 23 -18.30 -33.97 12.19
C GLY A 23 -18.94 -32.57 12.27
N CYS A 24 -19.65 -32.24 13.35
CA CYS A 24 -20.22 -30.90 13.54
C CYS A 24 -19.22 -29.94 14.20
N VAL A 25 -19.13 -28.71 13.66
CA VAL A 25 -18.42 -27.59 14.27
C VAL A 25 -19.45 -26.61 14.82
N VAL A 26 -19.62 -26.55 16.14
CA VAL A 26 -20.72 -25.85 16.82
C VAL A 26 -20.18 -24.71 17.68
N ALA A 27 -20.69 -23.50 17.44
CA ALA A 27 -20.40 -22.32 18.24
C ALA A 27 -21.64 -21.83 19.01
N PHE A 28 -21.43 -21.16 20.13
CA PHE A 28 -22.51 -20.61 20.98
C PHE A 28 -22.37 -19.11 21.18
N ARG A 29 -23.49 -18.39 21.24
CA ARG A 29 -23.58 -16.96 21.59
C ARG A 29 -24.84 -16.64 22.38
N GLY A 30 -24.77 -15.69 23.30
CA GLY A 30 -25.90 -15.27 24.14
C GLY A 30 -25.93 -15.95 25.51
N SER A 31 -26.85 -15.50 26.36
CA SER A 31 -27.04 -16.01 27.71
C SER A 31 -28.19 -17.02 27.73
N PHE A 32 -27.90 -18.29 28.06
CA PHE A 32 -28.89 -19.36 28.04
C PHE A 32 -29.49 -19.54 29.46
N PRO A 33 -30.83 -19.54 29.59
CA PRO A 33 -31.46 -19.76 30.90
C PRO A 33 -31.04 -21.11 31.50
N LYS A 34 -30.60 -21.11 32.76
CA LYS A 34 -30.25 -22.30 33.58
C LYS A 34 -28.99 -23.07 33.19
N GLN A 35 -28.21 -22.62 32.19
CA GLN A 35 -26.94 -23.26 31.84
C GLN A 35 -25.86 -22.23 31.55
N ASN A 36 -24.67 -22.42 32.12
CA ASN A 36 -23.53 -21.57 31.78
C ASN A 36 -22.94 -21.98 30.42
N GLN A 37 -22.30 -21.04 29.73
CA GLN A 37 -21.78 -21.29 28.39
C GLN A 37 -20.70 -22.39 28.39
N ALA A 38 -19.88 -22.48 29.44
CA ALA A 38 -18.86 -23.52 29.55
C ALA A 38 -19.46 -24.95 29.55
N ALA A 39 -20.57 -25.17 30.27
CA ALA A 39 -21.27 -26.46 30.32
C ALA A 39 -21.89 -26.84 28.99
N LEU A 40 -22.38 -25.86 28.21
CA LEU A 40 -22.90 -26.08 26.86
C LEU A 40 -21.77 -26.53 25.89
N LEU A 41 -20.61 -25.88 25.97
CA LEU A 41 -19.44 -26.25 25.16
C LEU A 41 -18.96 -27.67 25.52
N GLU A 42 -18.91 -28.00 26.81
CA GLU A 42 -18.51 -29.32 27.29
C GLU A 42 -19.52 -30.41 26.88
N HIS A 43 -20.82 -30.10 26.96
CA HIS A 43 -21.87 -31.04 26.54
C HIS A 43 -21.84 -31.31 25.03
N ALA A 44 -21.66 -30.27 24.20
CA ALA A 44 -21.51 -30.42 22.76
C ALA A 44 -20.26 -31.22 22.39
N ALA A 45 -19.13 -30.99 23.08
CA ALA A 45 -17.90 -31.77 22.88
C ALA A 45 -18.09 -33.25 23.26
N ARG A 46 -18.81 -33.54 24.35
CA ARG A 46 -19.12 -34.92 24.78
C ARG A 46 -19.98 -35.68 23.76
N LEU A 47 -20.79 -34.97 22.99
CA LEU A 47 -21.61 -35.51 21.91
C LEU A 47 -20.88 -35.58 20.56
N GLY A 48 -19.58 -35.25 20.51
CA GLY A 48 -18.73 -35.39 19.32
C GLY A 48 -18.49 -34.10 18.52
N ALA A 49 -19.00 -32.95 18.95
CA ALA A 49 -18.81 -31.70 18.24
C ALA A 49 -17.43 -31.07 18.48
N ARG A 50 -16.85 -30.45 17.44
CA ARG A 50 -15.71 -29.52 17.61
C ARG A 50 -16.24 -28.13 17.95
N VAL A 51 -15.67 -27.52 18.98
CA VAL A 51 -16.19 -26.26 19.54
C VAL A 51 -15.14 -25.14 19.45
N PRO A 52 -15.22 -24.24 18.45
CA PRO A 52 -14.22 -23.21 18.25
C PRO A 52 -14.48 -21.96 19.10
N LYS A 53 -13.40 -21.24 19.47
CA LYS A 53 -13.49 -19.98 20.25
C LYS A 53 -14.12 -18.83 19.45
N SER A 54 -13.94 -18.82 18.12
CA SER A 54 -14.49 -17.87 17.14
C SER A 54 -15.13 -18.62 15.95
N ILE A 55 -15.93 -17.93 15.13
CA ILE A 55 -16.55 -18.54 13.94
C ILE A 55 -15.47 -18.73 12.86
N THR A 56 -15.18 -19.99 12.55
CA THR A 56 -14.23 -20.40 11.51
C THR A 56 -14.95 -20.80 10.23
N LYS A 57 -14.23 -20.91 9.10
CA LYS A 57 -14.83 -21.22 7.78
C LYS A 57 -15.52 -22.60 7.71
N ASP A 58 -15.18 -23.49 8.61
CA ASP A 58 -15.72 -24.84 8.78
C ASP A 58 -16.87 -24.90 9.81
N ALA A 59 -17.26 -23.77 10.41
CA ALA A 59 -18.41 -23.71 11.31
C ALA A 59 -19.68 -24.23 10.62
N THR A 60 -20.33 -25.20 11.26
CA THR A 60 -21.56 -25.84 10.73
C THR A 60 -22.81 -25.25 11.36
N HIS A 61 -22.76 -24.91 12.65
CA HIS A 61 -23.90 -24.41 13.42
C HIS A 61 -23.47 -23.29 14.37
N LEU A 62 -24.29 -22.26 14.47
CA LEU A 62 -24.23 -21.25 15.53
C LEU A 62 -25.54 -21.34 16.33
N ILE A 63 -25.43 -21.67 17.62
CA ILE A 63 -26.55 -21.69 18.56
C ILE A 63 -26.55 -20.35 19.29
N THR A 64 -27.63 -19.58 19.14
CA THR A 64 -27.75 -18.24 19.75
C THR A 64 -29.12 -17.98 20.32
N THR A 65 -29.21 -17.10 21.33
CA THR A 65 -30.49 -16.53 21.76
C THR A 65 -30.98 -15.47 20.78
N GLN A 66 -32.29 -15.23 20.76
CA GLN A 66 -32.91 -14.21 19.90
C GLN A 66 -32.32 -12.81 20.16
N SER A 67 -32.20 -12.42 21.43
CA SER A 67 -31.59 -11.13 21.81
C SER A 67 -30.16 -10.96 21.27
N ALA A 68 -29.34 -12.02 21.33
CA ALA A 68 -27.96 -11.97 20.86
C ALA A 68 -27.83 -12.12 19.34
N PHE A 69 -28.88 -12.61 18.66
CA PHE A 69 -28.98 -12.62 17.20
C PHE A 69 -29.31 -11.24 16.62
N ASP A 70 -30.13 -10.47 17.34
CA ASP A 70 -30.57 -9.13 16.95
C ASP A 70 -29.53 -8.05 17.29
N GLU A 71 -28.60 -8.31 18.22
CA GLU A 71 -27.43 -7.47 18.50
C GLU A 71 -26.33 -7.58 17.41
N PRO A 72 -25.66 -6.46 17.05
CA PRO A 72 -24.56 -6.49 16.09
C PRO A 72 -23.31 -7.14 16.71
N SER A 73 -23.17 -8.47 16.56
CA SER A 73 -21.99 -9.23 16.99
C SER A 73 -21.25 -9.88 15.83
N SER A 74 -19.91 -9.92 15.94
CA SER A 74 -19.03 -10.54 14.94
C SER A 74 -19.38 -12.01 14.68
N LYS A 75 -19.72 -12.79 15.70
CA LYS A 75 -20.10 -14.21 15.55
C LYS A 75 -21.37 -14.40 14.72
N VAL A 76 -22.39 -13.57 14.92
CA VAL A 76 -23.66 -13.66 14.15
C VAL A 76 -23.44 -13.17 12.72
N TYR A 77 -22.65 -12.10 12.53
CA TYR A 77 -22.29 -11.58 11.22
C TYR A 77 -21.47 -12.61 10.40
N ASP A 78 -20.44 -13.20 11.01
CA ASP A 78 -19.59 -14.20 10.37
C ASP A 78 -20.37 -15.46 9.99
N ALA A 79 -21.27 -15.93 10.86
CA ALA A 79 -22.15 -17.07 10.57
C ALA A 79 -23.13 -16.78 9.41
N LYS A 80 -23.73 -15.57 9.38
CA LYS A 80 -24.59 -15.13 8.27
C LYS A 80 -23.83 -15.09 6.93
N ASN A 81 -22.57 -14.63 6.95
CA ASN A 81 -21.72 -14.55 5.77
C ASN A 81 -21.16 -15.89 5.29
N LEU A 82 -21.07 -16.88 6.17
CA LEU A 82 -20.78 -18.26 5.82
C LEU A 82 -21.96 -18.94 5.11
N ALA A 83 -23.19 -18.67 5.57
CA ALA A 83 -24.41 -19.17 4.93
C ALA A 83 -24.66 -18.57 3.54
N SER A 84 -24.33 -17.29 3.31
CA SER A 84 -24.48 -16.66 1.99
C SER A 84 -23.46 -17.13 0.95
N LYS A 85 -22.36 -17.78 1.36
CA LYS A 85 -21.40 -18.46 0.45
C LYS A 85 -21.75 -19.92 0.18
N LYS A 86 -22.61 -20.54 0.99
CA LYS A 86 -23.12 -21.91 0.82
C LYS A 86 -24.64 -21.88 0.70
N ARG A 87 -25.18 -21.61 -0.49
CA ARG A 87 -26.59 -21.92 -0.78
C ARG A 87 -26.73 -22.81 -2.01
N GLN A 88 -26.77 -24.12 -1.75
CA GLN A 88 -27.92 -24.96 -2.09
C GLN A 88 -28.34 -25.71 -0.81
N ALA A 89 -29.10 -25.05 0.05
CA ALA A 89 -30.07 -25.64 0.97
C ALA A 89 -30.86 -24.49 1.60
N SER A 90 -32.19 -24.56 1.53
CA SER A 90 -33.09 -23.54 2.07
C SER A 90 -33.08 -23.57 3.61
N PRO A 91 -33.15 -22.41 4.30
CA PRO A 91 -33.38 -22.39 5.73
C PRO A 91 -34.79 -22.91 6.00
N THR A 92 -34.90 -23.98 6.79
CA THR A 92 -36.20 -24.44 7.30
C THR A 92 -36.55 -23.59 8.50
N ILE A 93 -37.50 -22.68 8.34
CA ILE A 93 -38.23 -22.07 9.44
C ILE A 93 -39.57 -22.79 9.49
N LEU A 94 -39.84 -23.52 10.57
CA LEU A 94 -41.14 -24.13 10.84
C LEU A 94 -41.99 -23.13 11.62
N ASP A 95 -43.01 -22.56 10.98
CA ASP A 95 -44.21 -22.04 11.66
C ASP A 95 -45.44 -22.12 10.72
N SER A 96 -46.63 -22.30 11.31
CA SER A 96 -47.86 -22.85 10.73
C SER A 96 -48.90 -21.81 10.26
N SER A 97 -49.36 -21.95 9.00
CA SER A 97 -50.69 -21.59 8.44
C SER A 97 -51.05 -20.08 8.24
N PRO A 98 -52.09 -19.71 7.42
CA PRO A 98 -51.98 -19.36 5.99
C PRO A 98 -52.40 -17.90 5.63
N GLU A 99 -52.07 -17.49 4.40
CA GLU A 99 -52.27 -16.15 3.77
C GLU A 99 -53.74 -15.68 3.60
N PRO A 100 -53.97 -14.41 3.17
CA PRO A 100 -54.19 -14.16 1.73
C PRO A 100 -53.57 -12.87 1.11
N THR A 101 -53.33 -12.97 -0.20
CA THR A 101 -52.97 -12.05 -1.33
C THR A 101 -53.96 -10.86 -1.63
N PRO A 102 -53.81 -10.00 -2.69
CA PRO A 102 -52.65 -9.28 -3.30
C PRO A 102 -52.89 -7.80 -3.86
N GLN A 103 -51.79 -7.12 -4.28
CA GLN A 103 -51.60 -6.13 -5.42
C GLN A 103 -52.10 -4.65 -5.35
N PRO A 104 -51.67 -3.66 -6.23
CA PRO A 104 -50.53 -3.58 -7.20
C PRO A 104 -49.78 -2.19 -7.41
N LYS A 105 -48.61 -2.26 -8.10
CA LYS A 105 -47.98 -1.36 -9.13
C LYS A 105 -47.46 0.08 -8.80
N ARG A 106 -46.17 0.36 -9.14
CA ARG A 106 -45.73 1.07 -10.38
C ARG A 106 -44.20 1.08 -10.60
N THR A 107 -43.83 1.01 -11.87
CA THR A 107 -42.51 0.81 -12.52
C THR A 107 -41.60 2.04 -12.55
N LYS A 108 -40.26 1.86 -12.44
CA LYS A 108 -39.25 2.76 -13.05
C LYS A 108 -37.94 2.03 -13.41
N LEU A 109 -37.35 2.51 -14.51
CA LEU A 109 -36.23 1.99 -15.29
C LEU A 109 -34.96 1.66 -14.49
N ALA A 110 -34.30 0.59 -14.94
CA ALA A 110 -33.03 0.07 -14.45
C ALA A 110 -31.83 0.87 -14.99
N THR A 111 -30.90 1.20 -14.09
CA THR A 111 -29.49 1.43 -14.40
C THR A 111 -28.69 0.29 -13.76
N THR A 112 -27.94 -0.43 -14.58
CA THR A 112 -27.04 -1.52 -14.20
C THR A 112 -25.87 -0.97 -13.39
N ALA A 113 -25.89 -1.20 -12.07
CA ALA A 113 -24.75 -1.02 -11.19
C ALA A 113 -23.99 -2.35 -11.08
N GLU A 114 -22.74 -2.36 -11.56
CA GLU A 114 -21.80 -3.42 -11.24
C GLU A 114 -21.42 -3.34 -9.75
N ASN A 115 -21.68 -4.43 -9.03
CA ASN A 115 -21.29 -4.64 -7.65
C ASN A 115 -19.77 -4.80 -7.53
N GLY A 116 -19.11 -3.86 -6.85
CA GLY A 116 -17.67 -3.90 -6.58
C GLY A 116 -17.28 -3.28 -5.23
N LYS A 117 -17.27 -4.12 -4.19
CA LYS A 117 -16.50 -4.02 -2.92
C LYS A 117 -16.35 -2.63 -2.27
N ALA A 118 -17.33 -2.28 -1.43
CA ALA A 118 -17.12 -1.37 -0.31
C ALA A 118 -16.89 -2.21 0.96
N ASP A 119 -15.64 -2.58 1.30
CA ASP A 119 -15.36 -3.08 2.66
C ASP A 119 -13.85 -3.14 3.01
N VAL A 120 -13.26 -2.01 3.41
CA VAL A 120 -11.98 -1.95 4.16
C VAL A 120 -11.97 -0.85 5.23
N LEU A 121 -12.98 0.02 5.30
CA LEU A 121 -12.80 1.34 5.89
C LEU A 121 -12.84 1.43 7.43
N GLY A 122 -13.18 0.39 8.20
CA GLY A 122 -13.36 0.52 9.66
C GLY A 122 -12.14 0.21 10.55
N LYS A 123 -11.09 -0.44 10.02
CA LYS A 123 -10.06 -1.10 10.86
C LYS A 123 -8.83 -0.26 11.18
N GLU A 124 -8.78 0.99 10.72
CA GLU A 124 -7.52 1.75 10.78
C GLU A 124 -7.28 2.21 12.24
N GLN A 125 -8.13 2.95 12.94
CA GLN A 125 -7.84 3.40 14.32
C GLN A 125 -8.03 2.36 15.44
N ILE A 126 -7.66 1.10 15.21
CA ILE A 126 -7.66 0.02 16.18
C ILE A 126 -6.21 -0.36 16.49
N ALA A 127 -5.81 -0.29 17.75
CA ALA A 127 -4.50 -0.70 18.23
C ALA A 127 -4.28 -2.19 17.93
N LYS A 128 -3.23 -2.50 17.15
CA LYS A 128 -2.89 -3.88 16.75
C LYS A 128 -2.08 -4.64 17.81
N SER A 129 -1.59 -3.95 18.85
CA SER A 129 -0.88 -4.55 19.97
C SER A 129 -1.19 -3.81 21.28
N HIS A 130 -1.06 -4.52 22.39
CA HIS A 130 -1.37 -4.01 23.74
C HIS A 130 -0.34 -3.00 24.28
N ASN A 131 0.80 -2.82 23.59
CA ASN A 131 1.90 -1.94 24.00
C ASN A 131 2.03 -0.69 23.09
N ILE A 132 0.96 -0.29 22.39
CA ILE A 132 0.99 0.92 21.56
C ILE A 132 0.96 2.15 22.45
N GLN A 133 1.99 2.99 22.35
CA GLN A 133 1.95 4.35 22.85
C GLN A 133 1.66 5.30 21.68
N VAL A 134 0.64 6.14 21.84
CA VAL A 134 0.33 7.15 20.83
C VAL A 134 0.95 8.46 21.32
N PRO A 135 1.84 9.09 20.53
CA PRO A 135 2.50 10.30 20.95
C PRO A 135 1.48 11.43 21.14
N LEU A 136 1.68 12.21 22.19
CA LEU A 136 0.97 13.47 22.34
C LEU A 136 1.29 14.40 21.17
N ASP A 137 0.33 15.25 20.83
CA ASP A 137 0.57 16.33 19.89
C ASP A 137 1.73 17.21 20.36
N GLU A 138 2.57 17.66 19.42
CA GLU A 138 3.77 18.46 19.68
C GLU A 138 3.48 19.79 20.41
N GLY A 139 2.27 20.33 20.25
CA GLY A 139 1.81 21.54 20.93
C GLY A 139 1.10 21.24 22.26
N CYS A 140 1.02 19.98 22.67
CA CYS A 140 0.46 19.59 23.96
C CYS A 140 1.52 19.69 25.05
N TRP A 141 1.29 20.55 26.04
CA TRP A 141 2.14 20.69 27.22
C TRP A 141 1.64 19.87 28.42
N LEU A 142 0.56 19.12 28.26
CA LEU A 142 0.06 18.23 29.31
C LEU A 142 0.94 16.99 29.40
N ASN A 143 1.05 16.45 30.61
CA ASN A 143 1.76 15.20 30.84
C ASN A 143 0.74 14.07 30.95
N GLY A 144 0.64 13.24 29.91
CA GLY A 144 -0.37 12.20 29.85
C GLY A 144 -0.19 11.25 28.68
N TYR A 145 -1.16 10.36 28.52
CA TYR A 145 -1.22 9.39 27.44
C TYR A 145 -2.53 9.56 26.67
N VAL A 146 -2.50 9.32 25.37
CA VAL A 146 -3.74 9.22 24.60
C VAL A 146 -4.50 7.97 25.03
N VAL A 147 -5.81 8.12 25.22
CA VAL A 147 -6.69 7.03 25.63
C VAL A 147 -6.86 6.02 24.48
N ILE A 148 -6.70 4.75 24.81
CA ILE A 148 -7.06 3.60 24.00
C ILE A 148 -8.12 2.83 24.81
N ASP A 149 -9.31 2.62 24.23
CA ASP A 149 -10.38 1.92 24.94
C ASP A 149 -10.29 0.39 24.86
N GLU A 150 -11.24 -0.30 25.48
CA GLU A 150 -11.30 -1.77 25.54
C GLU A 150 -11.44 -2.43 24.16
N ASP A 151 -12.06 -1.73 23.20
CA ASP A 151 -12.17 -2.14 21.80
C ASP A 151 -10.92 -1.77 20.99
N SER A 152 -9.84 -1.37 21.67
CA SER A 152 -8.57 -0.93 21.10
C SER A 152 -8.69 0.33 20.23
N VAL A 153 -9.77 1.10 20.36
CA VAL A 153 -9.94 2.33 19.58
C VAL A 153 -9.05 3.42 20.16
N ILE A 154 -8.25 4.02 19.28
CA ILE A 154 -7.37 5.14 19.62
C ILE A 154 -8.16 6.45 19.54
N TRP A 155 -8.27 7.17 20.65
CA TRP A 155 -8.98 8.45 20.72
C TRP A 155 -8.09 9.64 20.30
N ASP A 156 -7.67 9.63 19.04
CA ASP A 156 -6.86 10.67 18.37
C ASP A 156 -7.41 10.91 16.95
N ALA A 157 -7.51 12.16 16.50
CA ALA A 157 -7.96 12.44 15.14
C ALA A 157 -7.24 13.60 14.44
N SER A 158 -6.82 13.29 13.20
CA SER A 158 -6.15 14.11 12.18
C SER A 158 -7.08 14.85 11.21
N LEU A 159 -7.45 16.11 11.44
CA LEU A 159 -8.37 16.77 10.52
C LEU A 159 -7.69 17.83 9.65
N ASN A 160 -8.02 17.87 8.35
CA ASN A 160 -7.51 18.86 7.41
C ASN A 160 -8.59 19.37 6.44
N GLN A 161 -8.46 20.62 5.99
CA GLN A 161 -9.33 21.22 4.97
C GLN A 161 -8.58 22.29 4.18
N THR A 162 -8.69 22.19 2.86
CA THR A 162 -8.17 23.18 1.92
C THR A 162 -9.29 23.80 1.09
N ASN A 163 -9.22 25.11 0.88
CA ASN A 163 -10.06 25.86 -0.05
C ASN A 163 -9.24 27.03 -0.63
N ALA A 164 -8.80 26.85 -1.87
CA ALA A 164 -7.96 27.80 -2.58
C ALA A 164 -8.68 29.13 -2.82
N GLY A 165 -9.95 29.15 -3.20
CA GLY A 165 -10.74 30.36 -3.43
C GLY A 165 -10.80 31.32 -2.24
N LYS A 166 -10.72 30.78 -1.02
CA LYS A 166 -10.67 31.57 0.23
C LYS A 166 -9.29 31.65 0.88
N ASN A 167 -8.23 31.15 0.22
CA ASN A 167 -6.90 30.96 0.80
C ASN A 167 -6.94 30.27 2.20
N ASN A 168 -7.80 29.27 2.34
CA ASN A 168 -7.89 28.48 3.56
C ASN A 168 -7.11 27.18 3.38
N ASN A 169 -6.22 26.90 4.32
CA ASN A 169 -5.54 25.62 4.46
C ASN A 169 -5.38 25.34 5.94
N LYS A 170 -6.33 24.60 6.52
CA LYS A 170 -6.55 24.55 7.97
C LYS A 170 -6.44 23.12 8.50
N PHE A 171 -5.73 22.96 9.61
CA PHE A 171 -5.71 21.72 10.37
C PHE A 171 -6.52 21.83 11.66
N TYR A 172 -6.98 20.68 12.16
CA TYR A 172 -7.53 20.52 13.51
C TYR A 172 -7.07 19.17 14.09
N ARG A 173 -6.38 19.21 15.22
CA ARG A 173 -5.97 18.06 16.02
C ARG A 173 -6.90 17.92 17.21
N ILE A 174 -7.23 16.69 17.57
CA ILE A 174 -7.99 16.38 18.78
C ILE A 174 -7.52 15.06 19.37
N GLN A 175 -7.23 15.06 20.68
CA GLN A 175 -6.76 13.90 21.43
C GLN A 175 -7.51 13.83 22.76
N LEU A 176 -7.98 12.63 23.13
CA LEU A 176 -8.46 12.34 24.47
C LEU A 176 -7.28 11.82 25.30
N LEU A 177 -6.98 12.49 26.41
CA LEU A 177 -5.79 12.27 27.22
C LEU A 177 -6.18 11.82 28.63
N VAL A 178 -5.36 10.95 29.21
CA VAL A 178 -5.35 10.61 30.64
C VAL A 178 -4.05 11.11 31.26
N ASP A 179 -4.14 11.74 32.43
CA ASP A 179 -2.97 12.27 33.16
C ASP A 179 -2.06 11.13 33.65
N VAL A 180 -0.74 11.35 33.63
CA VAL A 180 0.23 10.34 34.08
C VAL A 180 0.23 10.14 35.59
N THR A 181 -0.10 11.18 36.36
CA THR A 181 -0.11 11.18 37.82
C THR A 181 -1.46 10.79 38.39
N ASP A 182 -2.55 11.26 37.78
CA ASP A 182 -3.92 10.91 38.16
C ASP A 182 -4.63 10.19 37.02
N LYS A 183 -4.66 8.85 37.10
CA LYS A 183 -5.29 7.99 36.10
C LYS A 183 -6.82 8.16 36.01
N ASN A 184 -7.44 8.92 36.92
CA ASN A 184 -8.86 9.26 36.87
C ASN A 184 -9.13 10.63 36.25
N ASN A 185 -8.10 11.41 35.92
CA ASN A 185 -8.22 12.73 35.32
C ASN A 185 -8.06 12.64 33.79
N PHE A 186 -9.18 12.83 33.09
CA PHE A 186 -9.27 12.78 31.64
C PHE A 186 -9.58 14.15 31.05
N LYS A 187 -8.91 14.51 29.95
CA LYS A 187 -9.13 15.78 29.24
C LYS A 187 -9.13 15.57 27.73
N THR A 188 -9.96 16.33 27.02
CA THR A 188 -9.88 16.43 25.57
C THR A 188 -9.05 17.63 25.19
N TRP A 189 -7.88 17.38 24.63
CA TRP A 189 -7.01 18.41 24.09
C TRP A 189 -7.33 18.64 22.61
N THR A 190 -7.27 19.91 22.18
CA THR A 190 -7.47 20.32 20.78
C THR A 190 -6.44 21.36 20.35
N ARG A 191 -6.07 21.35 19.07
CA ARG A 191 -5.28 22.44 18.43
C ARG A 191 -5.67 22.64 16.99
N TRP A 192 -5.64 23.89 16.55
CA TRP A 192 -6.07 24.25 15.21
C TRP A 192 -5.33 25.48 14.71
N GLY A 193 -5.21 25.57 13.40
CA GLY A 193 -4.51 26.68 12.78
C GLY A 193 -4.36 26.48 11.29
N ARG A 194 -3.46 27.26 10.71
CA ARG A 194 -3.03 27.08 9.33
C ARG A 194 -2.01 25.95 9.26
N VAL A 195 -2.11 25.07 8.27
CA VAL A 195 -1.13 23.98 8.07
C VAL A 195 0.28 24.59 7.93
N GLY A 196 1.26 24.04 8.65
CA GLY A 196 2.64 24.57 8.72
C GLY A 196 2.89 25.52 9.89
N GLU A 197 1.85 26.04 10.55
CA GLU A 197 1.98 26.94 11.70
C GLU A 197 1.59 26.25 13.03
N SER A 198 2.07 26.78 14.16
CA SER A 198 1.80 26.20 15.49
C SER A 198 0.31 26.17 15.85
N GLY A 199 -0.44 27.21 15.47
CA GLY A 199 -1.88 27.32 15.75
C GLY A 199 -2.22 27.70 17.19
N GLN A 200 -3.51 27.62 17.53
CA GLN A 200 -4.10 27.82 18.86
C GLN A 200 -4.53 26.48 19.43
N SER A 201 -4.56 26.34 20.75
CA SER A 201 -5.00 25.12 21.43
C SER A 201 -5.99 25.39 22.56
N ALA A 202 -6.73 24.36 22.96
CA ALA A 202 -7.61 24.38 24.12
C ALA A 202 -7.70 23.00 24.77
N ILE A 203 -7.94 23.00 26.08
CA ILE A 203 -8.21 21.82 26.89
C ILE A 203 -9.69 21.87 27.31
N LEU A 204 -10.38 20.76 27.13
CA LEU A 204 -11.80 20.60 27.41
C LEU A 204 -11.99 19.42 28.37
N GLY A 205 -13.08 19.43 29.12
CA GLY A 205 -13.42 18.36 30.06
C GLY A 205 -13.36 18.81 31.51
N ASP A 206 -14.30 18.33 32.31
CA ASP A 206 -14.32 18.52 33.77
C ASP A 206 -13.28 17.65 34.52
N GLY A 207 -12.75 16.62 33.88
CA GLY A 207 -11.78 15.67 34.45
C GLY A 207 -12.30 14.23 34.45
N THR A 208 -13.60 14.02 34.22
CA THR A 208 -14.17 12.68 34.06
C THR A 208 -13.97 12.13 32.66
N LEU A 209 -13.83 10.81 32.54
CA LEU A 209 -13.75 10.14 31.24
C LEU A 209 -14.98 10.42 30.37
N GLN A 210 -16.16 10.40 31.00
CA GLN A 210 -17.44 10.57 30.30
C GLN A 210 -17.57 11.95 29.66
N ASP A 211 -17.29 13.03 30.39
CA ASP A 211 -17.33 14.38 29.83
C ASP A 211 -16.22 14.58 28.80
N ALA A 212 -15.00 14.11 29.08
CA ALA A 212 -13.90 14.23 28.13
C ALA A 212 -14.23 13.53 26.78
N GLN A 213 -14.79 12.31 26.80
CA GLN A 213 -15.30 11.63 25.61
C GLN A 213 -16.42 12.42 24.94
N ALA A 214 -17.38 12.96 25.69
CA ALA A 214 -18.46 13.77 25.13
C ALA A 214 -17.93 15.02 24.41
N GLN A 215 -16.93 15.72 24.97
CA GLN A 215 -16.26 16.85 24.32
C GLN A 215 -15.54 16.40 23.05
N PHE A 216 -14.85 15.26 23.08
CA PHE A 216 -14.17 14.70 21.91
C PHE A 216 -15.16 14.43 20.77
N LEU A 217 -16.21 13.67 21.05
CA LEU A 217 -17.24 13.28 20.08
C LEU A 217 -17.95 14.51 19.50
N LYS A 218 -18.29 15.49 20.36
CA LYS A 218 -18.91 16.75 19.95
C LYS A 218 -18.01 17.52 18.99
N LYS A 219 -16.75 17.76 19.37
CA LYS A 219 -15.80 18.48 18.51
C LYS A 219 -15.53 17.75 17.21
N PHE A 220 -15.36 16.43 17.24
CA PHE A 220 -15.19 15.63 16.04
C PHE A 220 -16.37 15.83 15.09
N LYS A 221 -17.60 15.60 15.57
CA LYS A 221 -18.83 15.75 14.79
C LYS A 221 -19.04 17.17 14.26
N ASP A 222 -18.72 18.18 15.06
CA ASP A 222 -18.83 19.59 14.64
C ASP A 222 -17.91 19.91 13.45
N LYS A 223 -16.68 19.36 13.47
CA LYS A 223 -15.63 19.62 12.47
C LYS A 223 -15.77 18.77 11.22
N THR A 224 -16.16 17.50 11.34
CA THR A 224 -16.25 16.55 10.21
C THR A 224 -17.68 16.39 9.68
N GLY A 225 -18.68 16.63 10.52
CA GLY A 225 -20.07 16.29 10.25
C GLY A 225 -20.38 14.79 10.42
N LEU A 226 -19.41 13.97 10.83
CA LEU A 226 -19.54 12.53 10.98
C LEU A 226 -19.61 12.12 12.45
N ALA A 227 -20.32 11.03 12.74
CA ALA A 227 -20.19 10.35 14.02
C ALA A 227 -18.82 9.67 14.10
N TRP A 228 -18.28 9.49 15.31
CA TRP A 228 -16.97 8.88 15.52
C TRP A 228 -16.89 7.44 14.97
N ASP A 229 -17.97 6.68 15.05
CA ASP A 229 -18.00 5.30 14.52
C ASP A 229 -17.89 5.26 12.99
N ARG A 230 -18.20 6.39 12.34
CA ARG A 230 -18.14 6.59 10.87
C ARG A 230 -16.95 7.46 10.47
N ARG A 231 -15.93 7.57 11.33
CA ARG A 231 -14.78 8.50 11.19
C ARG A 231 -13.92 8.30 9.94
N THR A 232 -14.03 7.16 9.28
CA THR A 232 -13.25 6.83 8.08
C THR A 232 -14.01 7.03 6.79
N GLU A 233 -15.27 7.46 6.83
CA GLU A 233 -16.03 7.80 5.63
C GLU A 233 -15.50 9.08 4.94
N ASP A 234 -15.97 9.32 3.73
CA ASP A 234 -15.59 10.50 2.96
C ASP A 234 -16.13 11.80 3.60
N PRO A 235 -15.41 12.92 3.45
CA PRO A 235 -15.75 14.16 4.12
C PRO A 235 -17.07 14.73 3.58
N ARG A 236 -17.86 15.33 4.47
CA ARG A 236 -18.99 16.13 4.02
C ARG A 236 -18.49 17.41 3.33
N PRO A 237 -19.20 17.93 2.32
CA PRO A 237 -18.82 19.17 1.66
C PRO A 237 -18.57 20.30 2.66
N LYS A 238 -17.46 21.04 2.48
CA LYS A 238 -17.05 22.19 3.33
C LYS A 238 -16.77 21.84 4.82
N LYS A 239 -16.63 20.57 5.18
CA LYS A 239 -16.17 20.12 6.50
C LYS A 239 -14.70 19.67 6.44
N LEU A 240 -14.06 19.53 7.61
CA LEU A 240 -12.70 19.00 7.67
C LEU A 240 -12.76 17.50 7.43
N PHE A 241 -11.82 17.01 6.63
CA PHE A 241 -11.62 15.59 6.41
C PHE A 241 -10.85 15.01 7.58
N ALA A 242 -11.37 13.93 8.17
CA ALA A 242 -10.57 13.09 9.03
C ALA A 242 -9.68 12.23 8.13
N ALA A 243 -8.41 12.60 8.02
CA ALA A 243 -7.43 11.63 7.54
C ALA A 243 -7.56 10.42 8.46
N ALA A 244 -7.72 9.23 7.89
CA ALA A 244 -7.65 8.01 8.67
C ALA A 244 -6.19 7.88 9.11
N MET A 245 -5.89 8.42 10.28
CA MET A 245 -4.55 8.44 10.85
C MET A 245 -4.34 7.07 11.47
N THR A 246 -3.48 6.23 10.91
CA THR A 246 -3.15 4.96 11.55
C THR A 246 -1.74 4.48 11.24
N GLU A 247 -1.15 3.96 12.32
CA GLU A 247 0.11 3.24 12.47
C GLU A 247 1.32 4.13 12.70
N MET A 248 1.32 4.86 13.81
CA MET A 248 2.58 5.33 14.34
C MET A 248 2.68 5.37 15.85
N ASN A 249 3.63 4.57 16.32
CA ASN A 249 4.56 5.00 17.34
C ASN A 249 5.74 5.73 16.62
N TYR A 250 6.06 6.95 17.08
CA TYR A 250 7.36 7.66 17.03
C TYR A 250 7.61 8.96 16.19
N ASP A 251 8.39 9.85 16.84
CA ASP A 251 8.97 11.22 16.66
C ASP A 251 8.20 12.36 15.99
N ALA A 252 7.92 13.40 16.78
CA ALA A 252 7.29 14.64 16.35
C ALA A 252 8.27 15.64 15.67
N LYS A 253 9.59 15.49 15.80
CA LYS A 253 10.54 16.54 15.37
C LYS A 253 11.07 16.43 13.95
N LYS A 254 10.81 15.34 13.22
CA LYS A 254 11.19 15.16 11.82
C LYS A 254 10.05 14.50 11.07
N LEU A 255 9.25 15.29 10.34
CA LEU A 255 8.15 14.87 9.44
C LEU A 255 7.50 13.52 9.83
N PRO A 256 6.43 13.48 10.65
CA PRO A 256 5.87 12.23 11.15
C PRO A 256 5.07 11.52 10.03
N LEU A 257 5.77 10.83 9.14
CA LEU A 257 5.26 10.20 7.92
C LEU A 257 4.27 9.06 8.17
N GLY A 258 4.41 8.32 9.26
CA GLY A 258 3.48 7.22 9.56
C GLY A 258 2.19 7.67 10.25
N LYS A 259 1.87 8.95 10.15
CA LYS A 259 0.51 9.46 10.38
C LYS A 259 -0.41 9.28 9.17
N LEU A 260 0.11 9.08 7.96
CA LEU A 260 -0.72 8.90 6.76
C LEU A 260 -0.98 7.40 6.51
N SER A 261 -2.25 6.96 6.51
CA SER A 261 -2.57 5.57 6.20
C SER A 261 -2.43 5.25 4.71
N LYS A 262 -2.20 3.97 4.39
CA LYS A 262 -2.25 3.49 3.00
C LYS A 262 -3.57 3.85 2.34
N ALA A 263 -4.70 3.74 3.03
CA ALA A 263 -6.00 4.15 2.48
C ALA A 263 -6.07 5.65 2.17
N THR A 264 -5.46 6.51 2.98
CA THR A 264 -5.40 7.96 2.71
C THR A 264 -4.57 8.24 1.44
N ILE A 265 -3.43 7.57 1.27
CA ILE A 265 -2.62 7.64 0.03
C ILE A 265 -3.45 7.19 -1.18
N MET A 266 -4.18 6.08 -1.06
CA MET A 266 -5.06 5.58 -2.13
C MET A 266 -6.18 6.56 -2.49
N ARG A 267 -6.76 7.26 -1.51
CA ARG A 267 -7.73 8.34 -1.78
C ARG A 267 -7.07 9.53 -2.47
N GLY A 268 -5.84 9.88 -2.08
CA GLY A 268 -5.04 10.89 -2.78
C GLY A 268 -4.90 10.56 -4.28
N TYR A 269 -4.55 9.31 -4.61
CA TYR A 269 -4.45 8.87 -6.00
C TYR A 269 -5.78 8.98 -6.75
N ARG A 270 -6.90 8.62 -6.13
CA ARG A 270 -8.24 8.76 -6.75
C ARG A 270 -8.56 10.22 -7.05
N ALA A 271 -8.27 11.14 -6.13
CA ALA A 271 -8.46 12.57 -6.36
C ALA A 271 -7.59 13.09 -7.52
N LEU A 272 -6.33 12.66 -7.63
CA LEU A 272 -5.47 12.98 -8.77
C LEU A 272 -5.97 12.35 -10.07
N LYS A 273 -6.60 11.18 -10.02
CA LYS A 273 -7.23 10.53 -11.18
C LYS A 273 -8.41 11.33 -11.71
N GLU A 274 -9.30 11.79 -10.83
CA GLU A 274 -10.40 12.67 -11.20
C GLU A 274 -9.88 14.00 -11.79
N LEU A 275 -8.81 14.58 -11.22
CA LEU A 275 -8.14 15.75 -11.79
C LEU A 275 -7.59 15.47 -13.20
N SER A 276 -6.90 14.35 -13.38
CA SER A 276 -6.39 13.91 -14.69
C SER A 276 -7.50 13.84 -15.73
N ASP A 277 -8.61 13.19 -15.38
CA ASP A 277 -9.73 12.97 -16.31
C ASP A 277 -10.37 14.32 -16.72
N LEU A 278 -10.49 15.26 -15.77
CA LEU A 278 -10.97 16.62 -16.03
C LEU A 278 -9.99 17.44 -16.90
N LEU A 279 -8.68 17.29 -16.71
CA LEU A 279 -7.67 17.98 -17.52
C LEU A 279 -7.65 17.47 -18.98
N VAL A 280 -7.99 16.20 -19.20
CA VAL A 280 -8.10 15.61 -20.54
C VAL A 280 -9.44 15.95 -21.19
N ASN A 281 -10.53 15.92 -20.41
CA ASN A 281 -11.88 16.25 -20.87
C ASN A 281 -12.51 17.37 -20.02
N PRO A 282 -12.34 18.64 -20.43
CA PRO A 282 -12.85 19.80 -19.70
C PRO A 282 -14.38 19.90 -19.63
N ALA A 283 -15.13 19.07 -20.36
CA ALA A 283 -16.59 19.06 -20.36
C ALA A 283 -17.21 18.31 -19.14
N GLY A 284 -16.37 17.82 -18.23
CA GLY A 284 -16.80 17.12 -17.02
C GLY A 284 -17.52 17.99 -15.99
N ILE A 285 -18.27 17.34 -15.09
CA ILE A 285 -18.92 17.98 -13.94
C ILE A 285 -17.87 18.17 -12.85
N GLY A 286 -17.45 19.41 -12.58
CA GLY A 286 -16.56 19.75 -11.46
C GLY A 286 -15.51 20.79 -11.84
N SER A 287 -15.08 21.60 -10.86
CA SER A 287 -14.01 22.57 -11.06
C SER A 287 -12.65 21.95 -10.73
N THR A 288 -11.63 22.25 -11.53
CA THR A 288 -10.23 21.91 -11.24
C THR A 288 -9.81 22.40 -9.85
N GLU A 289 -10.36 23.53 -9.42
CA GLU A 289 -10.13 24.07 -8.08
C GLU A 289 -10.75 23.18 -6.98
N ASP A 290 -11.96 22.66 -7.18
CA ASP A 290 -12.63 21.82 -6.19
C ASP A 290 -11.91 20.49 -6.00
N LEU A 291 -11.45 19.87 -7.09
CA LEU A 291 -10.68 18.63 -7.02
C LEU A 291 -9.26 18.86 -6.47
N SER A 292 -8.63 20.00 -6.78
CA SER A 292 -7.36 20.39 -6.14
C SER A 292 -7.55 20.57 -4.63
N ASN A 293 -8.64 21.22 -4.21
CA ASN A 293 -8.99 21.39 -2.79
C ASN A 293 -9.25 20.05 -2.10
N LEU A 294 -9.92 19.11 -2.77
CA LEU A 294 -10.12 17.76 -2.26
C LEU A 294 -8.78 17.05 -2.04
N TYR A 295 -7.91 17.05 -3.06
CA TYR A 295 -6.58 16.45 -2.95
C TYR A 295 -5.76 17.03 -1.79
N TYR A 296 -5.66 18.35 -1.67
CA TYR A 296 -4.91 19.00 -0.59
C TYR A 296 -5.55 18.84 0.80
N SER A 297 -6.85 18.54 0.86
CA SER A 297 -7.52 18.17 2.12
C SER A 297 -7.16 16.75 2.54
N LEU A 298 -7.01 15.82 1.58
CA LEU A 298 -6.59 14.43 1.82
C LEU A 298 -5.10 14.33 2.15
N ILE A 299 -4.27 15.07 1.42
CA ILE A 299 -2.81 15.07 1.50
C ILE A 299 -2.37 16.45 1.98
N PRO A 300 -2.07 16.62 3.28
CA PRO A 300 -1.72 17.92 3.83
C PRO A 300 -0.46 18.51 3.18
N HIS A 301 -0.57 19.76 2.76
CA HIS A 301 0.53 20.54 2.18
C HIS A 301 0.75 21.81 2.99
N ASP A 302 2.00 22.23 3.13
CA ASP A 302 2.32 23.55 3.63
C ASP A 302 2.53 24.51 2.46
N PHE A 303 1.65 25.51 2.35
CA PHE A 303 1.72 26.58 1.35
C PHE A 303 2.25 27.89 1.94
N GLY A 304 2.70 27.89 3.20
CA GLY A 304 2.94 29.10 3.97
C GLY A 304 1.67 29.98 3.95
N ARG A 305 1.82 31.30 3.84
CA ARG A 305 0.69 32.24 3.72
C ARG A 305 0.11 32.37 2.31
N ASN A 306 0.70 31.66 1.33
CA ASN A 306 0.25 31.73 -0.05
C ASN A 306 -1.04 30.95 -0.27
N ARG A 307 -1.78 31.34 -1.30
CA ARG A 307 -2.94 30.59 -1.78
C ARG A 307 -2.49 29.18 -2.17
N PRO A 308 -3.22 28.11 -1.75
CA PRO A 308 -3.02 26.77 -2.30
C PRO A 308 -3.01 26.80 -3.83
N ALA A 309 -2.03 26.12 -4.43
CA ALA A 309 -1.89 26.06 -5.88
C ALA A 309 -3.10 25.34 -6.51
N ILE A 310 -3.39 25.61 -7.78
CA ILE A 310 -4.40 24.84 -8.53
C ILE A 310 -3.65 23.88 -9.45
N ILE A 311 -3.99 22.59 -9.39
CA ILE A 311 -3.39 21.56 -10.24
C ILE A 311 -4.07 21.61 -11.61
N SER A 312 -3.59 22.51 -12.46
CA SER A 312 -4.25 22.86 -13.74
C SER A 312 -3.56 22.33 -14.99
N ASN A 313 -2.46 21.59 -14.85
CA ASN A 313 -1.70 21.06 -15.98
C ASN A 313 -0.99 19.75 -15.62
N GLN A 314 -0.54 19.04 -16.65
CA GLN A 314 0.08 17.72 -16.51
C GLN A 314 1.40 17.74 -15.72
N VAL A 315 2.16 18.84 -15.78
CA VAL A 315 3.42 18.97 -15.03
C VAL A 315 3.14 19.07 -13.54
N ALA A 316 2.18 19.89 -13.14
CA ALA A 316 1.74 19.99 -11.74
C ALA A 316 1.17 18.65 -11.26
N LEU A 317 0.32 18.01 -12.06
CA LEU A 317 -0.25 16.70 -11.72
C LEU A 317 0.85 15.64 -11.49
N LYS A 318 1.84 15.56 -12.38
CA LYS A 318 2.94 14.59 -12.26
C LYS A 318 3.75 14.79 -10.97
N ARG A 319 4.02 16.03 -10.57
CA ARG A 319 4.71 16.31 -9.30
C ARG A 319 3.98 15.75 -8.09
N GLU A 320 2.65 15.84 -8.10
CA GLU A 320 1.80 15.32 -7.00
C GLU A 320 1.69 13.79 -7.02
N ILE A 321 1.68 13.17 -8.21
CA ILE A 321 1.80 11.71 -8.36
C ILE A 321 3.13 11.22 -7.76
N ASP A 322 4.25 11.88 -8.12
CA ASP A 322 5.58 11.53 -7.62
C ASP A 322 5.67 11.68 -6.10
N LEU A 323 5.00 12.69 -5.53
CA LEU A 323 4.89 12.87 -4.09
C LEU A 323 4.17 11.69 -3.44
N LEU A 324 3.00 11.28 -3.94
CA LEU A 324 2.26 10.13 -3.40
C LEU A 324 3.04 8.81 -3.50
N GLU A 325 3.77 8.59 -4.60
CA GLU A 325 4.63 7.42 -4.76
C GLU A 325 5.71 7.39 -3.68
N THR A 326 6.38 8.54 -3.49
CA THR A 326 7.42 8.71 -2.46
C THR A 326 6.86 8.51 -1.04
N LEU A 327 5.65 9.00 -0.75
CA LEU A 327 4.98 8.79 0.55
C LEU A 327 4.64 7.31 0.78
N ALA A 328 4.20 6.60 -0.25
CA ALA A 328 3.91 5.17 -0.18
C ALA A 328 5.18 4.35 0.12
N ASP A 329 6.27 4.63 -0.60
CA ASP A 329 7.57 3.96 -0.38
C ASP A 329 8.10 4.22 1.04
N MET A 330 8.02 5.47 1.52
CA MET A 330 8.45 5.80 2.87
C MET A 330 7.60 5.11 3.94
N LYS A 331 6.28 4.97 3.73
CA LYS A 331 5.39 4.21 4.63
C LYS A 331 5.81 2.73 4.66
N ASP A 332 6.06 2.14 3.51
CA ASP A 332 6.52 0.75 3.41
C ASP A 332 7.88 0.53 4.08
N ALA A 333 8.85 1.43 3.86
CA ALA A 333 10.14 1.37 4.52
C ALA A 333 10.03 1.52 6.05
N THR A 334 9.12 2.38 6.52
CA THR A 334 8.85 2.53 7.96
C THR A 334 8.25 1.26 8.56
N ASP A 335 7.31 0.63 7.87
CA ASP A 335 6.69 -0.61 8.34
C ASP A 335 7.67 -1.78 8.36
N LEU A 336 8.65 -1.77 7.45
CA LEU A 336 9.78 -2.71 7.44
C LEU A 336 10.68 -2.57 8.67
N MET A 337 10.98 -1.33 9.07
CA MET A 337 11.81 -1.04 10.24
C MET A 337 11.18 -1.47 11.57
N LYS A 338 9.87 -1.77 11.59
CA LYS A 338 9.11 -2.18 12.79
C LYS A 338 9.06 -3.70 13.04
N GLY A 339 9.74 -4.51 12.22
CA GLY A 339 9.70 -5.99 12.31
C GLY A 339 9.97 -6.53 13.73
N GLU A 340 9.23 -7.57 14.11
CA GLU A 340 9.19 -8.12 15.48
C GLU A 340 10.58 -8.50 16.00
N VAL A 341 10.91 -7.98 17.18
CA VAL A 341 12.09 -8.37 17.94
C VAL A 341 11.79 -9.73 18.55
N GLU A 342 12.35 -10.81 18.00
CA GLU A 342 12.55 -12.00 18.81
C GLU A 342 13.53 -11.61 19.92
N GLU A 343 13.06 -11.59 21.17
CA GLU A 343 13.81 -11.20 22.39
C GLU A 343 15.14 -11.95 22.61
N ARG A 344 15.53 -12.87 21.73
CA ARG A 344 16.62 -13.83 21.93
C ARG A 344 17.95 -13.47 21.25
N VAL A 345 18.02 -12.41 20.45
CA VAL A 345 19.31 -11.99 19.84
C VAL A 345 19.49 -10.47 19.93
N THR A 346 20.52 -10.04 20.66
CA THR A 346 21.00 -8.65 20.66
C THR A 346 21.74 -8.34 19.36
N LEU A 347 20.99 -8.15 18.27
CA LEU A 347 21.53 -7.65 17.00
C LEU A 347 21.71 -6.13 17.06
N HIS A 348 22.69 -5.60 16.32
CA HIS A 348 22.81 -4.16 16.15
C HIS A 348 21.58 -3.62 15.38
N PRO A 349 21.03 -2.45 15.71
CA PRO A 349 19.82 -1.92 15.05
C PRO A 349 19.93 -1.81 13.52
N LEU A 350 21.13 -1.49 13.00
CA LEU A 350 21.36 -1.45 11.55
C LEU A 350 21.31 -2.83 10.91
N ASP A 351 21.76 -3.88 11.61
CA ASP A 351 21.66 -5.25 11.12
C ASP A 351 20.19 -5.69 11.05
N GLN A 352 19.39 -5.31 12.03
CA GLN A 352 17.94 -5.56 12.02
C GLN A 352 17.25 -4.87 10.82
N GLN A 353 17.59 -3.60 10.56
CA GLN A 353 17.07 -2.88 9.39
C GLN A 353 17.52 -3.52 8.07
N TYR A 354 18.78 -3.93 7.97
CA TYR A 354 19.32 -4.63 6.81
C TYR A 354 18.62 -5.98 6.58
N LEU A 355 18.41 -6.77 7.64
CA LEU A 355 17.65 -8.03 7.58
C LEU A 355 16.20 -7.79 7.13
N GLY A 356 15.59 -6.68 7.58
CA GLY A 356 14.27 -6.24 7.13
C GLY A 356 14.19 -6.09 5.61
N LEU A 357 15.25 -5.63 4.94
CA LEU A 357 15.26 -5.52 3.47
C LEU A 357 15.07 -6.88 2.76
N GLY A 358 15.32 -8.01 3.44
CA GLY A 358 15.08 -9.33 2.86
C GLY A 358 15.97 -9.62 1.66
N MET A 359 17.17 -9.05 1.61
CA MET A 359 18.14 -9.29 0.54
C MET A 359 18.68 -10.72 0.61
N GLY A 360 18.86 -11.34 -0.56
CA GLY A 360 19.64 -12.57 -0.73
C GLY A 360 21.13 -12.28 -0.92
N GLU A 361 21.45 -11.16 -1.56
CA GLU A 361 22.81 -10.66 -1.72
C GLU A 361 22.83 -9.12 -1.63
N MET A 362 23.86 -8.56 -0.99
CA MET A 362 24.26 -7.15 -1.10
C MET A 362 25.79 -7.05 -0.90
N THR A 363 26.53 -7.49 -1.90
CA THR A 363 28.00 -7.59 -1.86
C THR A 363 28.63 -6.28 -2.37
N PRO A 364 29.43 -5.56 -1.57
CA PRO A 364 30.18 -4.42 -2.08
C PRO A 364 31.25 -4.91 -3.06
N LEU A 365 31.33 -4.26 -4.22
CA LEU A 365 32.33 -4.59 -5.23
C LEU A 365 33.66 -3.90 -4.94
N ASP A 366 34.76 -4.61 -5.20
CA ASP A 366 36.11 -4.03 -5.14
C ASP A 366 36.28 -3.00 -6.27
N PRO A 367 36.62 -1.73 -5.98
CA PRO A 367 36.89 -0.70 -6.99
C PRO A 367 37.96 -1.08 -8.03
N LYS A 368 38.88 -2.00 -7.69
CA LYS A 368 39.92 -2.49 -8.59
C LYS A 368 39.47 -3.69 -9.44
N GLY A 369 38.33 -4.30 -9.13
CA GLY A 369 37.80 -5.46 -9.83
C GLY A 369 37.23 -5.11 -11.21
N MET A 370 37.32 -6.04 -12.16
CA MET A 370 36.77 -5.85 -13.50
C MET A 370 35.25 -5.58 -13.50
N GLU A 371 34.50 -6.22 -12.59
CA GLU A 371 33.05 -6.00 -12.45
C GLU A 371 32.76 -4.53 -12.13
N PHE A 372 33.46 -3.93 -11.17
CA PHE A 372 33.31 -2.50 -10.83
C PHE A 372 33.72 -1.59 -12.00
N GLN A 373 34.83 -1.89 -12.67
CA GLN A 373 35.34 -1.07 -13.77
C GLN A 373 34.37 -1.04 -14.97
N GLN A 374 33.88 -2.21 -15.41
CA GLN A 374 32.91 -2.29 -16.52
C GLN A 374 31.61 -1.56 -16.19
N LEU A 375 31.15 -1.66 -14.95
CA LEU A 375 29.96 -0.96 -14.45
C LEU A 375 30.17 0.56 -14.37
N GLY A 376 31.34 0.99 -13.91
CA GLY A 376 31.73 2.40 -13.87
C GLY A 376 31.85 3.01 -15.27
N GLU A 377 32.43 2.29 -16.23
CA GLU A 377 32.47 2.69 -17.63
C GLU A 377 31.06 2.82 -18.22
N TYR A 378 30.16 1.86 -17.93
CA TYR A 378 28.77 1.97 -18.35
C TYR A 378 28.13 3.25 -17.79
N LEU A 379 28.28 3.52 -16.49
CA LEU A 379 27.74 4.73 -15.85
C LEU A 379 28.27 6.01 -16.51
N LEU A 380 29.60 6.14 -16.66
CA LEU A 380 30.26 7.36 -17.11
C LEU A 380 30.09 7.62 -18.61
N ASN A 381 30.07 6.57 -19.43
CA ASN A 381 30.05 6.70 -20.89
C ASN A 381 28.62 6.75 -21.47
N THR A 382 27.60 6.44 -20.67
CA THR A 382 26.18 6.58 -21.09
C THR A 382 25.49 7.81 -20.51
N ARG A 383 26.27 8.84 -20.21
CA ARG A 383 25.77 10.18 -19.92
C ARG A 383 25.26 10.84 -21.21
N GLY A 384 23.97 11.13 -21.24
CA GLY A 384 23.38 11.98 -22.27
C GLY A 384 24.03 13.36 -22.30
N GLN A 385 24.42 13.80 -23.50
CA GLN A 385 25.16 15.06 -23.72
C GLN A 385 24.38 16.29 -23.25
N THR A 386 23.04 16.23 -23.28
CA THR A 386 22.16 17.34 -22.87
C THR A 386 22.00 17.50 -21.36
N HIS A 387 22.47 16.54 -20.55
CA HIS A 387 22.21 16.54 -19.10
C HIS A 387 23.35 17.13 -18.26
N HIS A 388 24.55 17.33 -18.83
CA HIS A 388 25.71 17.95 -18.16
C HIS A 388 26.00 17.47 -16.72
N VAL A 389 25.78 16.17 -16.45
CA VAL A 389 26.00 15.56 -15.13
C VAL A 389 27.45 15.07 -14.96
N ASN A 390 27.96 15.21 -13.74
CA ASN A 390 29.21 14.59 -13.32
C ASN A 390 28.92 13.55 -12.24
N TYR A 391 29.68 12.46 -12.24
CA TYR A 391 29.53 11.40 -11.25
C TYR A 391 30.85 11.20 -10.51
N SER A 392 30.77 11.05 -9.20
CA SER A 392 31.79 10.37 -8.41
C SER A 392 31.19 9.09 -7.87
N ILE A 393 31.72 7.94 -8.27
CA ILE A 393 31.25 6.64 -7.79
C ILE A 393 31.78 6.42 -6.38
N GLU A 394 30.89 6.38 -5.39
CA GLU A 394 31.28 6.10 -3.99
C GLU A 394 31.32 4.60 -3.74
N SER A 395 30.31 3.85 -4.22
CA SER A 395 30.24 2.40 -4.04
C SER A 395 29.32 1.76 -5.08
N ILE A 396 29.60 0.51 -5.43
CA ILE A 396 28.72 -0.35 -6.23
C ILE A 396 28.50 -1.63 -5.45
N PHE A 397 27.24 -2.05 -5.33
CA PHE A 397 26.84 -3.28 -4.68
C PHE A 397 26.23 -4.21 -5.73
N ARG A 398 26.67 -5.47 -5.76
CA ARG A 398 25.91 -6.54 -6.41
C ARG A 398 24.79 -6.96 -5.47
N ILE A 399 23.56 -6.95 -5.99
CA ILE A 399 22.36 -7.17 -5.19
C ILE A 399 21.53 -8.31 -5.78
N GLU A 400 20.92 -9.08 -4.88
CA GLU A 400 19.93 -10.09 -5.24
C GLU A 400 18.79 -10.06 -4.22
N ARG A 401 17.57 -9.92 -4.71
CA ARG A 401 16.36 -9.98 -3.88
C ARG A 401 15.84 -11.42 -3.82
N ARG A 402 15.42 -11.86 -2.62
CA ARG A 402 14.80 -13.18 -2.44
C ARG A 402 13.51 -13.30 -3.28
N GLY A 403 13.34 -14.40 -3.99
CA GLY A 403 12.15 -14.65 -4.81
C GLY A 403 12.12 -13.90 -6.14
N GLU A 404 13.08 -13.01 -6.42
CA GLU A 404 13.09 -12.24 -7.67
C GLU A 404 13.63 -13.06 -8.84
N LYS A 405 14.66 -13.87 -8.61
CA LYS A 405 15.18 -14.80 -9.61
C LYS A 405 14.16 -15.87 -10.00
N GLU A 406 13.40 -16.39 -9.04
CA GLU A 406 12.40 -17.45 -9.25
C GLU A 406 11.17 -16.95 -10.01
N ARG A 407 10.76 -15.69 -9.78
CA ARG A 407 9.65 -15.08 -10.52
C ARG A 407 10.05 -14.59 -11.91
N PHE A 408 11.35 -14.37 -12.14
CA PHE A 408 11.86 -13.79 -13.38
C PHE A 408 11.69 -14.79 -14.52
N VAL A 409 10.68 -14.58 -15.36
CA VAL A 409 10.37 -15.45 -16.49
C VAL A 409 11.18 -15.00 -17.70
N ALA A 410 12.42 -15.49 -17.82
CA ALA A 410 13.22 -15.30 -19.02
C ALA A 410 12.86 -16.34 -20.08
N SER A 411 12.51 -15.89 -21.28
CA SER A 411 12.39 -16.78 -22.44
C SER A 411 13.76 -16.93 -23.13
N THR A 412 14.07 -18.12 -23.65
CA THR A 412 15.34 -18.40 -24.33
C THR A 412 15.51 -17.65 -25.66
N SER A 413 14.44 -17.06 -26.19
CA SER A 413 14.42 -16.36 -27.49
C SER A 413 14.00 -14.89 -27.33
N SER A 414 14.53 -14.20 -26.32
CA SER A 414 14.02 -12.89 -25.92
C SER A 414 15.11 -11.83 -25.73
N ASP A 415 14.77 -10.56 -25.98
CA ASP A 415 15.70 -9.43 -25.85
C ASP A 415 15.84 -8.99 -24.39
N ARG A 416 16.79 -9.61 -23.67
CA ARG A 416 17.14 -9.19 -22.31
C ARG A 416 18.19 -8.10 -22.32
N ARG A 417 17.96 -7.03 -21.53
CA ARG A 417 18.89 -5.90 -21.44
C ARG A 417 19.17 -5.50 -19.99
N LEU A 418 20.40 -5.07 -19.72
CA LEU A 418 20.80 -4.46 -18.46
C LEU A 418 20.62 -2.95 -18.56
N LEU A 419 19.65 -2.39 -17.84
CA LEU A 419 19.20 -1.01 -18.00
C LEU A 419 19.13 -0.25 -16.68
N TRP A 420 19.27 1.08 -16.75
CA TRP A 420 19.27 1.98 -15.60
C TRP A 420 17.88 2.29 -15.10
N HIS A 421 17.72 2.30 -13.77
CA HIS A 421 16.59 2.91 -13.08
C HIS A 421 17.10 3.87 -12.00
N GLY A 422 16.46 5.04 -11.89
CA GLY A 422 16.77 6.02 -10.85
C GLY A 422 15.52 6.43 -10.13
N SER A 423 15.65 6.66 -8.83
CA SER A 423 14.57 7.07 -7.94
C SER A 423 15.15 7.86 -6.76
N ARG A 424 14.30 8.55 -6.00
CA ARG A 424 14.74 9.29 -4.81
C ARG A 424 15.32 8.32 -3.78
N VAL A 425 16.32 8.77 -3.02
CA VAL A 425 16.97 7.95 -1.97
C VAL A 425 15.96 7.38 -0.97
N THR A 426 14.92 8.15 -0.63
CA THR A 426 13.83 7.75 0.26
C THR A 426 13.09 6.49 -0.19
N ASN A 427 13.09 6.20 -1.49
CA ASN A 427 12.31 5.12 -2.08
C ASN A 427 13.06 3.78 -2.04
N PHE A 428 14.38 3.79 -1.83
CA PHE A 428 15.21 2.58 -1.91
C PHE A 428 14.94 1.57 -0.80
N GLY A 429 14.48 2.00 0.39
CA GLY A 429 14.04 1.05 1.42
C GLY A 429 12.85 0.19 0.95
N GLY A 430 11.89 0.81 0.28
CA GLY A 430 10.76 0.12 -0.35
C GLY A 430 11.17 -0.71 -1.56
N ILE A 431 11.99 -0.16 -2.46
CA ILE A 431 12.45 -0.84 -3.68
C ILE A 431 13.32 -2.07 -3.34
N LEU A 432 14.21 -1.98 -2.35
CA LEU A 432 15.08 -3.08 -1.94
C LEU A 432 14.35 -4.13 -1.09
N SER A 433 13.23 -3.81 -0.46
CA SER A 433 12.40 -4.79 0.28
C SER A 433 11.29 -5.44 -0.55
N GLN A 434 10.60 -4.70 -1.42
CA GLN A 434 9.43 -5.18 -2.17
C GLN A 434 9.64 -5.31 -3.69
N GLY A 435 10.61 -4.59 -4.25
CA GLY A 435 10.99 -4.60 -5.66
C GLY A 435 10.50 -3.33 -6.35
N LEU A 436 10.78 -3.21 -7.65
CA LEU A 436 10.16 -2.16 -8.45
C LEU A 436 8.67 -2.47 -8.60
N ARG A 437 7.83 -1.44 -8.45
CA ARG A 437 6.37 -1.56 -8.46
C ARG A 437 5.78 -0.76 -9.61
N ILE A 438 4.67 -1.26 -10.13
CA ILE A 438 3.84 -0.52 -11.08
C ILE A 438 2.85 0.30 -10.27
N ALA A 439 2.63 1.55 -10.70
CA ALA A 439 1.67 2.44 -10.07
C ALA A 439 0.29 1.76 -9.91
N PRO A 440 -0.39 1.96 -8.77
CA PRO A 440 -1.64 1.27 -8.49
C PRO A 440 -2.76 1.67 -9.47
N PRO A 441 -3.82 0.86 -9.64
CA PRO A 441 -4.89 1.13 -10.60
C PRO A 441 -5.63 2.46 -10.32
N GLU A 442 -5.63 2.92 -9.07
CA GLU A 442 -6.20 4.19 -8.61
C GLU A 442 -5.41 5.41 -9.06
N ALA A 443 -4.11 5.29 -9.35
CA ALA A 443 -3.32 6.41 -9.84
C ALA A 443 -3.82 6.87 -11.23
N PRO A 444 -3.77 8.16 -11.57
CA PRO A 444 -3.96 8.60 -12.96
C PRO A 444 -2.96 7.91 -13.90
N VAL A 445 -3.36 7.64 -15.14
CA VAL A 445 -2.41 7.22 -16.20
C VAL A 445 -1.72 8.45 -16.80
N SER A 446 -2.39 9.61 -16.78
CA SER A 446 -1.79 10.89 -17.16
C SER A 446 -0.61 11.21 -16.26
N GLY A 447 0.55 11.47 -16.85
CA GLY A 447 1.82 11.63 -16.15
C GLY A 447 2.84 10.52 -16.43
N TYR A 448 2.42 9.39 -17.02
CA TYR A 448 3.30 8.35 -17.52
C TYR A 448 3.32 8.35 -19.04
N MET A 449 4.51 8.50 -19.65
CA MET A 449 4.66 8.71 -21.10
C MET A 449 4.12 7.54 -21.93
N PHE A 450 4.24 6.32 -21.42
CA PHE A 450 3.83 5.07 -22.08
C PHE A 450 2.93 4.20 -21.19
N GLY A 451 2.10 4.84 -20.38
CA GLY A 451 1.22 4.18 -19.41
C GLY A 451 1.97 3.68 -18.18
N LYS A 452 1.24 2.98 -17.29
CA LYS A 452 1.79 2.49 -16.02
C LYS A 452 2.69 1.27 -16.27
N GLY A 453 3.93 1.34 -15.84
CA GLY A 453 4.92 0.28 -15.98
C GLY A 453 6.20 0.63 -15.24
N VAL A 454 7.18 -0.27 -15.28
CA VAL A 454 8.54 -0.01 -14.78
C VAL A 454 9.35 0.63 -15.90
N TYR A 455 9.79 1.87 -15.67
CA TYR A 455 10.56 2.66 -16.64
C TYR A 455 12.05 2.47 -16.42
N LEU A 456 12.75 2.10 -17.49
CA LEU A 456 14.18 1.88 -17.56
C LEU A 456 14.78 2.67 -18.72
N ALA A 457 16.06 3.03 -18.60
CA ALA A 457 16.80 3.74 -19.65
C ALA A 457 18.14 3.06 -19.94
N ASP A 458 18.62 3.19 -21.18
CA ASP A 458 19.98 2.79 -21.54
C ASP A 458 21.02 3.87 -21.24
N MET A 459 20.57 5.11 -20.99
CA MET A 459 21.38 6.26 -20.61
C MET A 459 21.37 6.50 -19.09
N SER A 460 22.54 6.48 -18.45
CA SER A 460 22.67 6.68 -17.00
C SER A 460 22.12 8.03 -16.52
N SER A 461 22.41 9.11 -17.24
CA SER A 461 22.01 10.47 -16.82
C SER A 461 20.53 10.73 -16.93
N LYS A 462 19.83 10.00 -17.81
CA LYS A 462 18.37 10.04 -17.86
C LYS A 462 17.77 9.49 -16.56
N SER A 463 18.21 8.31 -16.14
CA SER A 463 17.78 7.71 -14.88
C SER A 463 18.23 8.54 -13.67
N ALA A 464 19.44 9.11 -13.70
CA ALA A 464 19.94 9.98 -12.63
C ALA A 464 19.11 11.25 -12.40
N GLY A 465 18.43 11.76 -13.44
CA GLY A 465 17.49 12.88 -13.32
C GLY A 465 16.34 12.63 -12.35
N TYR A 466 15.99 11.35 -12.10
CA TYR A 466 14.92 10.96 -11.16
C TYR A 466 15.40 10.82 -9.72
N CYS A 467 16.71 10.86 -9.46
CA CYS A 467 17.26 10.70 -8.11
C CYS A 467 17.02 11.90 -7.20
N ALA A 468 16.78 13.09 -7.77
CA ALA A 468 16.62 14.35 -7.05
C ALA A 468 17.75 14.60 -6.02
N SER A 469 19.01 14.30 -6.39
CA SER A 469 20.16 14.27 -5.47
C SER A 469 20.37 15.52 -4.62
N TYR A 470 19.93 16.69 -5.09
CA TYR A 470 19.99 17.96 -4.37
C TYR A 470 19.28 17.93 -3.01
N ILE A 471 18.30 17.05 -2.79
CA ILE A 471 17.63 16.86 -1.48
C ILE A 471 18.31 15.81 -0.60
N SER A 472 19.41 15.21 -1.06
CA SER A 472 20.15 14.13 -0.39
C SER A 472 21.65 14.46 -0.34
N ASP A 473 21.98 15.75 -0.15
CA ASP A 473 23.34 16.26 -0.13
C ASP A 473 24.12 15.83 -1.40
N GLY A 474 23.54 15.93 -2.59
CA GLY A 474 24.18 15.50 -3.83
C GLY A 474 24.34 13.98 -3.98
N THR A 475 23.88 13.16 -3.04
CA THR A 475 23.92 11.69 -3.16
C THR A 475 22.78 11.20 -4.06
N ALA A 476 23.10 10.35 -5.02
CA ALA A 476 22.14 9.62 -5.84
C ALA A 476 22.32 8.11 -5.69
N LEU A 477 21.20 7.40 -5.71
CA LEU A 477 21.17 5.95 -5.81
C LEU A 477 20.60 5.56 -7.19
N LEU A 478 21.31 4.68 -7.89
CA LEU A 478 20.93 4.18 -9.21
C LEU A 478 20.92 2.65 -9.20
N LEU A 479 19.98 2.05 -9.91
CA LEU A 479 19.91 0.60 -10.11
C LEU A 479 20.29 0.26 -11.54
N LEU A 480 20.96 -0.88 -11.70
CA LEU A 480 20.92 -1.63 -12.95
C LEU A 480 20.00 -2.83 -12.79
N CYS A 481 19.07 -2.94 -13.73
CA CYS A 481 18.03 -3.94 -13.76
C CYS A 481 18.22 -4.82 -15.00
N GLU A 482 18.22 -6.14 -14.81
CA GLU A 482 18.03 -7.09 -15.89
C GLU A 482 16.55 -7.08 -16.28
N ALA A 483 16.25 -6.68 -17.50
CA ALA A 483 14.91 -6.51 -18.02
C ALA A 483 14.63 -7.48 -19.16
N GLU A 484 13.52 -8.21 -19.06
CA GLU A 484 12.98 -9.09 -20.08
C GLU A 484 11.99 -8.30 -20.96
N LEU A 485 12.45 -7.88 -22.14
CA LEU A 485 11.71 -6.95 -22.99
C LEU A 485 10.85 -7.67 -24.05
N GLY A 486 11.10 -8.95 -24.32
CA GLY A 486 10.47 -9.62 -25.47
C GLY A 486 11.13 -9.27 -26.81
N GLU A 487 10.98 -10.16 -27.78
CA GLU A 487 11.36 -9.92 -29.16
C GLU A 487 10.20 -10.33 -30.09
N PRO A 488 9.57 -9.37 -30.82
CA PRO A 488 9.85 -7.94 -30.84
C PRO A 488 9.26 -7.17 -29.63
N MET A 489 9.74 -5.94 -29.42
CA MET A 489 9.14 -4.95 -28.51
C MET A 489 8.08 -4.08 -29.22
N GLN A 490 7.17 -3.47 -28.49
CA GLN A 490 6.31 -2.42 -29.05
C GLN A 490 7.10 -1.12 -29.24
N GLU A 491 7.32 -0.70 -30.48
CA GLU A 491 8.06 0.54 -30.77
C GLU A 491 7.12 1.74 -30.85
N LEU A 492 7.47 2.84 -30.17
CA LEU A 492 6.73 4.10 -30.21
C LEU A 492 7.66 5.28 -30.39
N LEU A 493 7.26 6.24 -31.23
CA LEU A 493 8.02 7.47 -31.50
C LEU A 493 7.63 8.64 -30.59
N GLY A 494 6.46 8.58 -29.97
CA GLY A 494 5.91 9.61 -29.11
C GLY A 494 5.02 9.02 -28.03
N ALA A 495 4.62 9.86 -27.07
CA ALA A 495 3.88 9.46 -25.89
C ALA A 495 2.54 8.77 -26.23
N ASP A 496 2.22 7.70 -25.51
CA ASP A 496 0.97 6.97 -25.61
C ASP A 496 0.59 6.38 -24.25
N SER A 497 -0.35 7.02 -23.56
CA SER A 497 -0.82 6.59 -22.24
C SER A 497 -1.43 5.17 -22.23
N HIS A 498 -1.84 4.64 -23.40
CA HIS A 498 -2.41 3.31 -23.55
C HIS A 498 -1.41 2.28 -24.06
N ALA A 499 -0.11 2.61 -24.13
CA ALA A 499 0.92 1.74 -24.70
C ALA A 499 0.94 0.34 -24.07
N GLY A 500 0.77 0.21 -22.74
CA GLY A 500 0.71 -1.10 -22.08
C GLY A 500 -0.47 -1.97 -22.52
N ASN A 501 -1.66 -1.37 -22.67
CA ASN A 501 -2.84 -2.09 -23.16
C ASN A 501 -2.67 -2.53 -24.62
N LYS A 502 -2.04 -1.68 -25.44
CA LYS A 502 -1.72 -1.98 -26.85
C LYS A 502 -0.63 -3.05 -27.00
N ALA A 503 0.38 -3.04 -26.14
CA ALA A 503 1.41 -4.07 -26.11
C ALA A 503 0.76 -5.42 -25.78
N LYS A 504 -0.06 -5.45 -24.71
CA LYS A 504 -0.79 -6.65 -24.29
C LYS A 504 -1.74 -7.18 -25.36
N SER A 505 -2.49 -6.32 -26.06
CA SER A 505 -3.41 -6.77 -27.12
C SER A 505 -2.71 -7.37 -28.33
N LYS A 506 -1.42 -7.04 -28.52
CA LYS A 506 -0.55 -7.60 -29.56
C LYS A 506 0.29 -8.78 -29.06
N GLY A 507 0.18 -9.18 -27.79
CA GLY A 507 1.03 -10.21 -27.18
C GLY A 507 2.48 -9.77 -26.97
N LEU A 508 2.77 -8.47 -26.98
CA LEU A 508 4.11 -7.92 -26.74
C LEU A 508 4.33 -7.67 -25.25
N LEU A 509 5.55 -7.94 -24.78
CA LEU A 509 5.89 -7.88 -23.36
C LEU A 509 6.24 -6.47 -22.87
N SER A 510 6.76 -5.61 -23.75
CA SER A 510 7.27 -4.30 -23.37
C SER A 510 7.07 -3.26 -24.46
N THR A 511 7.34 -2.00 -24.11
CA THR A 511 7.42 -0.88 -25.04
C THR A 511 8.83 -0.31 -25.07
N TRP A 512 9.32 -0.01 -26.27
CA TRP A 512 10.51 0.80 -26.52
C TRP A 512 10.08 2.17 -27.06
N GLY A 513 10.17 3.19 -26.21
CA GLY A 513 10.09 4.59 -26.62
C GLY A 513 11.40 4.98 -27.30
N LYS A 514 11.36 5.18 -28.62
CA LYS A 514 12.56 5.44 -29.42
C LYS A 514 13.01 6.89 -29.27
N GLY A 515 14.24 7.06 -28.77
CA GLY A 515 14.92 8.34 -28.67
C GLY A 515 15.75 8.68 -29.90
N ARG A 516 16.08 9.97 -30.04
CA ARG A 516 17.02 10.50 -31.04
C ARG A 516 18.46 10.07 -30.78
N THR A 517 18.80 9.84 -29.52
CA THR A 517 20.13 9.46 -29.05
C THR A 517 20.05 8.16 -28.25
N GLY A 518 20.97 7.22 -28.51
CA GLY A 518 21.05 5.94 -27.80
C GLY A 518 22.31 5.15 -28.13
N PRO A 519 22.52 4.00 -27.49
CA PRO A 519 23.65 3.11 -27.79
C PRO A 519 23.60 2.61 -29.24
N SER A 520 24.73 2.73 -29.94
CA SER A 520 24.89 2.25 -31.32
C SER A 520 25.26 0.77 -31.38
N VAL A 521 25.95 0.26 -30.35
CA VAL A 521 26.43 -1.11 -30.27
C VAL A 521 26.09 -1.69 -28.90
N TRP A 522 25.68 -2.96 -28.90
CA TRP A 522 25.35 -3.74 -27.71
C TRP A 522 26.31 -4.93 -27.61
N LYS A 523 26.75 -5.27 -26.40
CA LYS A 523 27.57 -6.44 -26.08
C LYS A 523 26.87 -7.32 -25.04
N ASP A 524 27.31 -8.57 -24.94
CA ASP A 524 26.88 -9.45 -23.86
C ASP A 524 27.45 -8.96 -22.52
N ALA A 525 26.59 -8.85 -21.51
CA ALA A 525 26.92 -8.38 -20.18
C ALA A 525 27.63 -9.46 -19.34
N SER A 526 27.88 -10.66 -19.86
CA SER A 526 28.76 -11.66 -19.25
C SER A 526 30.18 -11.14 -19.00
N CYS A 527 30.59 -10.07 -19.70
CA CYS A 527 31.86 -9.37 -19.42
C CYS A 527 31.89 -8.66 -18.06
N VAL A 528 30.72 -8.34 -17.49
CA VAL A 528 30.58 -7.80 -16.13
C VAL A 528 30.57 -8.95 -15.12
N HIS A 529 29.70 -9.93 -15.33
CA HIS A 529 29.56 -11.09 -14.44
C HIS A 529 28.93 -12.29 -15.18
N PRO A 530 29.38 -13.54 -14.98
CA PRO A 530 28.88 -14.71 -15.72
C PRO A 530 27.36 -14.94 -15.64
N SER A 531 26.72 -14.55 -14.54
CA SER A 531 25.26 -14.65 -14.37
C SER A 531 24.45 -13.64 -15.21
N LEU A 532 25.11 -12.84 -16.05
CA LEU A 532 24.48 -11.95 -17.03
C LEU A 532 24.59 -12.49 -18.46
N ALA A 533 25.01 -13.75 -18.65
CA ALA A 533 25.10 -14.35 -19.97
C ALA A 533 23.77 -14.25 -20.74
N GLY A 534 23.85 -13.74 -21.98
CA GLY A 534 22.71 -13.48 -22.84
C GLY A 534 21.93 -12.21 -22.51
N VAL A 535 22.39 -11.39 -21.56
CA VAL A 535 21.83 -10.06 -21.29
C VAL A 535 22.65 -9.03 -22.04
N LYS A 536 22.03 -8.14 -22.80
CA LYS A 536 22.73 -7.09 -23.55
C LYS A 536 22.99 -5.86 -22.66
N MET A 537 24.16 -5.25 -22.82
CA MET A 537 24.48 -3.92 -22.29
C MET A 537 25.14 -3.07 -23.37
N PRO A 538 25.11 -1.73 -23.27
CA PRO A 538 25.82 -0.86 -24.21
C PRO A 538 27.32 -1.17 -24.29
N ASP A 539 27.85 -1.32 -25.50
CA ASP A 539 29.30 -1.46 -25.74
C ASP A 539 29.94 -0.08 -25.91
N THR A 540 30.18 0.59 -24.79
CA THR A 540 30.70 1.96 -24.76
C THR A 540 32.16 2.07 -25.24
N CYS A 541 32.88 0.94 -25.34
CA CYS A 541 34.25 0.90 -25.87
C CYS A 541 34.29 1.03 -27.39
N ARG A 542 33.24 0.54 -28.09
CA ARG A 542 33.13 0.62 -29.56
C ARG A 542 32.48 1.90 -30.06
N GLY A 543 31.91 2.70 -29.16
CA GLY A 543 31.42 4.03 -29.44
C GLY A 543 30.51 4.54 -28.33
N PRO A 544 30.56 5.85 -28.02
CA PRO A 544 29.59 6.44 -27.10
C PRO A 544 28.18 6.40 -27.71
N PRO A 545 27.12 6.55 -26.90
CA PRO A 545 25.78 6.79 -27.41
C PRO A 545 25.74 7.96 -28.39
N GLY A 546 24.97 7.80 -29.46
CA GLY A 546 24.89 8.77 -30.55
C GLY A 546 23.54 8.73 -31.27
N PRO A 547 23.41 9.43 -32.40
CA PRO A 547 22.16 9.51 -33.14
C PRO A 547 21.64 8.13 -33.57
N THR A 548 20.38 7.84 -33.29
CA THR A 548 19.73 6.54 -33.59
C THR A 548 19.19 6.45 -35.02
N ALA A 549 19.22 7.55 -35.79
CA ALA A 549 18.62 7.70 -37.12
C ALA A 549 17.10 7.40 -37.16
N VAL A 550 16.41 7.47 -36.02
CA VAL A 550 14.96 7.27 -35.95
C VAL A 550 14.24 8.55 -36.39
N ASN A 551 13.74 8.55 -37.62
CA ASN A 551 12.95 9.66 -38.17
C ASN A 551 11.66 9.87 -37.37
N GLY A 552 11.41 11.12 -36.96
CA GLY A 552 10.19 11.50 -36.23
C GLY A 552 10.18 11.16 -34.74
N ALA A 553 11.32 10.74 -34.16
CA ALA A 553 11.42 10.53 -32.72
C ALA A 553 11.15 11.83 -31.93
N CYS A 554 10.17 11.77 -31.01
CA CYS A 554 9.83 12.86 -30.09
C CYS A 554 10.68 12.85 -28.83
N LEU A 555 11.30 11.70 -28.48
CA LEU A 555 12.14 11.57 -27.30
C LEU A 555 13.60 11.89 -27.63
N GLU A 556 14.30 12.52 -26.69
CA GLU A 556 15.74 12.75 -26.83
C GLU A 556 16.53 11.45 -26.65
N TYR A 557 16.16 10.64 -25.65
CA TYR A 557 16.81 9.36 -25.35
C TYR A 557 15.77 8.25 -25.21
N ASN A 558 16.20 7.01 -25.39
CA ASN A 558 15.33 5.84 -25.30
C ASN A 558 14.66 5.68 -23.92
N GLU A 559 13.53 4.97 -23.90
CA GLU A 559 12.89 4.40 -22.71
C GLU A 559 12.44 2.98 -22.99
N TYR A 560 12.59 2.11 -22.00
CA TYR A 560 12.10 0.74 -22.03
C TYR A 560 11.12 0.55 -20.89
N ILE A 561 9.92 0.08 -21.20
CA ILE A 561 8.82 0.00 -20.25
C ILE A 561 8.36 -1.45 -20.14
N CYS A 562 8.55 -2.03 -18.96
CA CYS A 562 8.01 -3.34 -18.61
C CYS A 562 6.63 -3.17 -17.97
N TYR A 563 5.67 -4.02 -18.35
CA TYR A 563 4.28 -3.94 -17.88
C TYR A 563 3.94 -5.01 -16.84
N ASP A 564 4.90 -5.87 -16.51
CA ASP A 564 4.87 -6.82 -15.42
C ASP A 564 6.16 -6.72 -14.60
N VAL A 565 6.04 -6.68 -13.28
CA VAL A 565 7.19 -6.66 -12.36
C VAL A 565 8.04 -7.93 -12.44
N ALA A 566 7.47 -9.04 -12.91
CA ALA A 566 8.19 -10.29 -13.14
C ALA A 566 9.20 -10.19 -14.30
N GLN A 567 9.10 -9.17 -15.15
CA GLN A 567 10.07 -8.91 -16.23
C GLN A 567 11.36 -8.25 -15.76
N VAL A 568 11.47 -7.89 -14.48
CA VAL A 568 12.58 -7.07 -13.99
C VAL A 568 13.24 -7.73 -12.79
N ARG A 569 14.57 -7.81 -12.83
CA ARG A 569 15.40 -8.25 -11.72
C ARG A 569 16.47 -7.21 -11.40
N LEU A 570 16.60 -6.84 -10.14
CA LEU A 570 17.65 -5.92 -9.70
C LEU A 570 18.98 -6.66 -9.66
N ARG A 571 20.04 -6.04 -10.21
CA ARG A 571 21.37 -6.66 -10.33
C ARG A 571 22.44 -5.88 -9.60
N TYR A 572 22.42 -4.56 -9.72
CA TYR A 572 23.42 -3.69 -9.09
C TYR A 572 22.78 -2.44 -8.51
N LEU A 573 23.31 -1.99 -7.38
CA LEU A 573 22.99 -0.72 -6.73
C LEU A 573 24.24 0.15 -6.71
N PHE A 574 24.14 1.35 -7.28
CA PHE A 574 25.19 2.34 -7.28
C PHE A 574 24.86 3.41 -6.27
N ARG A 575 25.86 3.80 -5.50
CA ARG A 575 25.86 5.02 -4.69
C ARG A 575 26.86 5.99 -5.31
N VAL A 576 26.36 7.13 -5.76
CA VAL A 576 27.16 8.14 -6.49
C VAL A 576 26.92 9.53 -5.94
N LYS A 577 27.94 10.37 -5.99
CA LYS A 577 27.83 11.82 -5.80
C LYS A 577 27.62 12.49 -7.16
N MET A 578 26.63 13.38 -7.23
CA MET A 578 26.19 14.13 -8.42
C MET A 578 26.84 15.50 -8.53
#